data_AF-A0A528TFX6-F1
#
_entry.id   AF-A0A528TFX6-F1
#
_cell.length_a   1.000
_cell.length_b   1.000
_cell.length_c   1.000
_cell.angle_alpha   90.00
_cell.angle_beta   90.00
_cell.angle_gamma   90.00
#
_symmetry.space_group_name_H-M   'P 1'
#
loop_
_entity.id
_entity.type
_entity.pdbx_description
1 polymer ?
#
loop_
_entity_poly.entity_id
_entity_poly.type
_entity_poly.pdbx_seq_one_letter_code
_entity_poly.pdbx_strand_id
1 'polypeptide(L)'
;LSCVVMATIGVFLGLLLTGEAFGIVMSGIGVIALAGVVVNNNIVLIDTYDRLREEGWDKMDAVLQTCRERARPVVLTAVSAILGVLPIAFG
;
A
#
# COMPACT_ATOMS: atom_id res chain seq x y z
N LEU A 1 5.49 -11.86 0.48
CA LEU A 1 4.79 -12.44 -0.69
C LEU A 1 3.34 -11.96 -0.82
N SER A 2 2.53 -11.97 0.24
CA SER A 2 1.10 -11.61 0.19
C SER A 2 0.81 -10.20 -0.35
N CYS A 3 1.70 -9.22 -0.13
CA CYS A 3 1.56 -7.87 -0.71
C CYS A 3 1.64 -7.86 -2.24
N VAL A 4 2.50 -8.71 -2.83
CA VAL A 4 2.63 -8.80 -4.29
C VAL A 4 1.34 -9.35 -4.87
N VAL A 5 0.76 -10.39 -4.25
CA VAL A 5 -0.52 -10.97 -4.67
C VAL A 5 -1.66 -9.95 -4.60
N MET A 6 -1.75 -9.16 -3.52
CA MET A 6 -2.73 -8.09 -3.37
C MET A 6 -2.56 -7.00 -4.45
N ALA A 7 -1.32 -6.59 -4.73
CA ALA A 7 -1.03 -5.61 -5.77
C ALA A 7 -1.41 -6.12 -7.17
N THR A 8 -1.12 -7.39 -7.46
CA THR A 8 -1.51 -8.03 -8.73
C THR A 8 -3.03 -8.11 -8.88
N ILE A 9 -3.76 -8.48 -7.83
CA ILE A 9 -5.23 -8.51 -7.84
C ILE A 9 -5.80 -7.11 -8.07
N GLY A 10 -5.27 -6.08 -7.40
CA GLY A 10 -5.72 -4.69 -7.56
C GLY A 10 -5.52 -4.17 -8.98
N VAL A 11 -4.41 -4.51 -9.63
CA VAL A 11 -4.15 -4.14 -11.02
C VAL A 11 -5.07 -4.88 -11.98
N PHE A 12 -5.27 -6.18 -11.79
CA PHE A 12 -6.22 -6.96 -12.61
C PHE A 12 -7.65 -6.41 -12.51
N LEU A 13 -8.11 -6.05 -11.31
CA LEU A 13 -9.40 -5.39 -11.08
C LEU A 13 -9.47 -4.01 -11.74
N GLY A 14 -8.40 -3.22 -11.66
CA GLY A 14 -8.30 -1.92 -12.32
C GLY A 14 -8.41 -2.02 -13.83
N LEU A 15 -7.64 -2.93 -14.45
CA LEU A 15 -7.74 -3.21 -15.89
C LEU A 15 -9.14 -3.67 -16.32
N LEU A 16 -9.80 -4.49 -15.50
CA LEU A 16 -11.15 -4.97 -15.78
C LEU A 16 -12.19 -3.84 -15.75
N LEU A 17 -12.00 -2.84 -14.89
CA LEU A 17 -12.85 -1.66 -14.78
C LEU A 17 -12.58 -0.63 -15.90
N THR A 18 -11.31 -0.44 -16.28
CA THR A 18 -10.94 0.54 -17.33
C THR A 18 -11.12 -0.02 -18.75
N GLY A 19 -11.24 -1.35 -18.91
CA GLY A 19 -11.49 -1.99 -20.20
C GLY A 19 -10.33 -1.91 -21.21
N GLU A 20 -9.15 -1.47 -20.77
CA GLU A 20 -7.97 -1.34 -21.61
C GLU A 20 -7.19 -2.67 -21.75
N ALA A 21 -6.51 -2.85 -22.88
CA ALA A 21 -5.67 -4.02 -23.13
C ALA A 21 -4.47 -4.05 -22.15
N PHE A 22 -4.01 -5.25 -21.80
CA PHE A 22 -2.87 -5.50 -20.90
C PHE A 22 -1.56 -4.91 -21.48
N GLY A 23 -1.35 -3.61 -21.29
CA GLY A 23 -0.14 -2.92 -21.69
C GLY A 23 0.96 -3.20 -20.68
N ILE A 24 1.93 -4.05 -21.04
CA ILE A 24 3.05 -4.43 -20.16
C ILE A 24 3.76 -3.20 -19.56
N VAL A 25 3.82 -2.09 -20.31
CA VAL A 25 4.47 -0.85 -19.87
C VAL A 25 3.63 -0.07 -18.86
N MET A 26 2.39 0.30 -19.21
CA MET A 26 1.48 1.06 -18.33
C MET A 26 1.06 0.27 -17.09
N SER A 27 0.62 -0.98 -17.29
CA SER A 27 0.18 -1.85 -16.18
C SER A 27 1.36 -2.34 -15.34
N GLY A 28 2.51 -2.63 -15.94
CA GLY A 28 3.71 -3.06 -15.21
C GLY A 28 4.25 -1.98 -14.27
N ILE A 29 4.35 -0.74 -14.75
CA ILE A 29 4.76 0.40 -13.91
C ILE A 29 3.75 0.63 -12.79
N GLY A 30 2.44 0.52 -13.08
CA GLY A 30 1.38 0.62 -12.07
C GLY A 30 1.50 -0.44 -10.96
N VAL A 31 1.74 -1.71 -11.32
CA VAL A 31 1.95 -2.82 -10.35
C VAL A 31 3.17 -2.53 -9.47
N ILE A 32 4.29 -2.12 -10.07
CA ILE A 32 5.54 -1.86 -9.34
C ILE A 32 5.37 -0.66 -8.40
N ALA A 33 4.73 0.41 -8.85
CA ALA A 33 4.44 1.59 -8.03
C ALA A 33 3.53 1.24 -6.84
N LEU A 34 2.43 0.51 -7.09
CA LEU A 34 1.52 0.04 -6.04
C LEU A 34 2.22 -0.92 -5.07
N ALA A 35 3.03 -1.85 -5.57
CA ALA A 35 3.81 -2.75 -4.74
C ALA A 35 4.79 -1.97 -3.84
N GLY A 36 5.45 -0.93 -4.38
CA GLY A 36 6.35 -0.06 -3.61
C GLY A 36 5.62 0.69 -2.48
N VAL A 37 4.45 1.26 -2.78
CA VAL A 37 3.63 1.98 -1.77
C VAL A 37 3.14 1.02 -0.68
N VAL A 38 2.66 -0.16 -1.06
CA VAL A 38 2.17 -1.17 -0.10
C VAL A 38 3.31 -1.70 0.78
N VAL A 39 4.49 -1.98 0.20
CA VAL A 39 5.65 -2.45 0.96
C VAL A 39 6.15 -1.36 1.91
N ASN A 40 6.23 -0.10 1.46
CA ASN A 40 6.62 1.01 2.32
C ASN A 40 5.66 1.18 3.51
N ASN A 41 4.35 1.11 3.25
CA ASN A 41 3.34 1.16 4.31
C ASN A 41 3.45 0.00 5.30
N ASN A 42 3.83 -1.20 4.84
CA ASN A 42 3.98 -2.38 5.68
C ASN A 42 5.28 -2.34 6.51
N ILE A 43 6.40 -1.90 5.93
CA ILE A 43 7.68 -1.69 6.64
C ILE A 43 7.46 -0.73 7.81
N VAL A 44 6.81 0.41 7.54
CA VAL A 44 6.49 1.42 8.54
C VAL A 44 5.62 0.87 9.68
N LEU A 45 4.66 0.00 9.37
CA LEU A 45 3.78 -0.62 10.36
C LEU A 45 4.56 -1.59 11.26
N ILE A 46 5.37 -2.46 10.66
CA ILE A 46 6.18 -3.46 11.36
C ILE A 46 7.25 -2.79 12.23
N ASP A 47 7.95 -1.78 11.70
CA ASP A 47 8.98 -1.01 12.42
C ASP A 47 8.44 -0.36 13.70
N THR A 48 7.20 0.13 13.64
CA THR A 48 6.53 0.71 14.82
C THR A 48 6.12 -0.36 15.81
N TYR A 49 5.59 -1.47 15.32
CA TYR A 49 5.21 -2.59 16.17
C TYR A 49 6.42 -3.16 16.91
N ASP A 50 7.55 -3.37 16.22
CA ASP A 50 8.79 -3.84 16.84
C ASP A 50 9.32 -2.83 17.86
N ARG A 51 9.28 -1.52 17.57
CA ARG A 51 9.70 -0.48 18.52
C ARG A 51 8.85 -0.47 19.79
N LEU A 52 7.52 -0.54 19.68
CA LEU A 52 6.63 -0.65 20.85
C LEU A 52 6.85 -1.96 21.61
N ARG A 53 7.23 -3.03 20.91
CA ARG A 53 7.58 -4.30 21.53
C ARG A 53 8.90 -4.24 22.31
N GLU A 54 9.90 -3.53 21.79
CA GLU A 54 11.16 -3.27 22.49
C GLU A 54 10.96 -2.40 23.74
N GLU A 55 9.98 -1.50 23.73
CA GLU A 55 9.56 -0.72 24.90
C GLU A 55 8.80 -1.56 25.96
N GLY A 56 8.56 -2.85 25.71
CA GLY A 56 7.96 -3.79 26.66
C GLY A 56 6.44 -3.82 26.68
N TRP A 57 5.78 -3.27 25.65
CA TRP A 57 4.32 -3.26 25.56
C TRP A 57 3.74 -4.64 25.25
N ASP A 58 2.55 -4.92 25.77
CA ASP A 58 1.82 -6.14 25.43
C ASP A 58 1.43 -6.15 23.94
N LYS A 59 1.40 -7.34 23.33
CA LYS A 59 1.19 -7.48 21.87
C LYS A 59 -0.09 -6.79 21.40
N MET A 60 -1.15 -6.86 22.19
CA MET A 60 -2.45 -6.31 21.79
C MET A 60 -2.45 -4.77 21.84
N ASP A 61 -1.86 -4.20 22.89
CA ASP A 61 -1.76 -2.75 23.07
C ASP A 61 -0.80 -2.13 22.05
N ALA A 62 0.31 -2.81 21.76
CA ALA A 62 1.26 -2.38 20.73
C ALA A 62 0.61 -2.28 19.34
N VAL A 63 -0.23 -3.26 18.96
CA VAL A 63 -0.96 -3.22 17.68
C VAL A 63 -1.98 -2.08 17.65
N LEU A 64 -2.75 -1.89 18.72
CA LEU A 64 -3.78 -0.85 18.79
C LEU A 64 -3.18 0.56 18.72
N GLN A 65 -2.09 0.80 19.46
CA GLN A 65 -1.37 2.07 19.46
C GLN A 65 -0.71 2.33 18.10
N THR A 66 -0.04 1.32 17.53
CA THR A 66 0.56 1.39 16.18
C THR A 66 -0.48 1.73 15.13
N CYS A 67 -1.64 1.05 15.14
CA CYS A 67 -2.73 1.34 14.23
C CYS A 67 -3.24 2.77 14.38
N ARG A 68 -3.37 3.28 15.61
CA ARG A 68 -3.90 4.63 15.86
C ARG A 68 -2.95 5.75 15.43
N GLU A 69 -1.65 5.59 15.64
CA GLU A 69 -0.65 6.59 15.21
C GLU A 69 -0.34 6.51 13.72
N ARG A 70 -0.25 5.31 13.14
CA ARG A 70 0.18 5.11 11.75
C ARG A 70 -0.97 5.09 10.74
N ALA A 71 -2.23 4.92 11.15
CA ALA A 71 -3.37 4.98 10.23
C ALA A 71 -3.41 6.29 9.42
N ARG A 72 -3.09 7.43 10.05
CA ARG A 72 -3.06 8.73 9.35
C ARG A 72 -1.95 8.78 8.29
N PRO A 73 -0.66 8.51 8.60
CA PRO A 73 0.40 8.40 7.61
C PRO A 73 0.11 7.43 6.46
N VAL A 74 -0.33 6.21 6.76
CA VAL A 74 -0.56 5.16 5.74
C VAL A 74 -1.67 5.57 4.78
N VAL A 75 -2.76 6.13 5.30
CA VAL A 75 -3.87 6.64 4.46
C VAL A 75 -3.40 7.83 3.61
N LEU A 76 -2.60 8.74 4.17
CA LEU A 76 -2.09 9.90 3.43
C LEU A 76 -1.19 9.48 2.26
N THR A 77 -0.32 8.48 2.45
CA THR A 77 0.52 7.93 1.38
C THR A 77 -0.32 7.20 0.32
N ALA A 78 -1.31 6.41 0.74
CA ALA A 78 -2.20 5.71 -0.18
C ALA A 78 -3.03 6.69 -1.03
N VAL A 79 -3.60 7.73 -0.41
CA VAL A 79 -4.34 8.78 -1.10
C VAL A 79 -3.43 9.56 -2.06
N SER A 80 -2.21 9.90 -1.64
CA SER A 80 -1.25 10.59 -2.50
C SER A 80 -0.83 9.73 -3.71
N ALA A 81 -0.68 8.41 -3.54
CA ALA A 81 -0.38 7.51 -4.65
C ALA A 81 -1.56 7.42 -5.64
N ILE A 82 -2.78 7.28 -5.13
CA ILE A 82 -4.00 7.27 -5.96
C ILE A 82 -4.12 8.59 -6.73
N LEU A 83 -3.96 9.74 -6.07
CA LEU A 83 -4.00 11.06 -6.71
C LEU A 83 -2.87 11.27 -7.74
N GLY A 84 -1.67 10.72 -7.50
CA GLY A 84 -0.56 10.83 -8.43
C GLY A 84 -0.73 9.99 -9.71
N VAL A 85 -1.43 8.86 -9.61
CA VAL A 85 -1.74 7.98 -10.75
C VAL A 85 -3.05 8.38 -11.45
N LEU A 86 -3.95 9.09 -10.75
CA LEU A 86 -5.22 9.59 -11.29
C LEU A 86 -5.09 10.37 -12.62
N PRO A 87 -4.17 11.36 -12.78
CA PRO A 87 -4.03 12.10 -14.04
C PRO A 87 -3.45 11.25 -15.17
N ILE A 88 -2.73 10.16 -14.86
CA ILE A 88 -2.20 9.23 -15.87
C ILE A 88 -3.32 8.31 -16.39
N ALA A 89 -4.33 8.03 -15.55
CA ALA A 89 -5.46 7.19 -15.91
C ALA A 89 -6.60 7.94 -16.62
N PHE A 90 -6.77 9.24 -16.36
CA PHE A 90 -7.79 10.09 -16.97
C PHE A 90 -7.25 11.01 -18.08
N GLY A 91 -5.95 11.00 -18.33
CA GLY A 91 -5.25 11.82 -19.32
C GLY A 91 -4.83 11.05 -20.56
#